data_AF-A0A258CU77-F1
#
_entry.id   AF-A0A258CU77-F1
#
_cell.length_a   1.000
_cell.length_b   1.000
_cell.length_c   1.000
_cell.angle_alpha   90.00
_cell.angle_beta   90.00
_cell.angle_gamma   90.00
#
_symmetry.space_group_name_H-M   'P 1'
#
loop_
_entity.id
_entity.type
_entity.pdbx_description
1 polymer ?
#
loop_
_entity_poly.entity_id
_entity_poly.type
_entity_poly.pdbx_seq_one_letter_code
_entity_poly.pdbx_strand_id
1 'polypeptide(L)'
;SAISPQISGSAFLVKSEAVAPVAVLGVEPQGIDAISRITPNIIEGDGDLGANGLLIGVRMAEELGLGAGQSVLLRTERGVERQLTVRGVFRTGLQSLDERVAFLSLQTARPLFDLPEGVTNIEVKLKDPQDARATARFLGEATGLRATPWQEKNVGLEDALKAQGQTGTMIQIFSLISIIIGVASALVLSAYRRRSEVGIMRAFGVPGGFILWVFLLQGLLIGLIGALIGCASGYGLCIWLESITRPDGTSILPIAPRQGGYAAALVLTTLGAVIASILPARSASKIDPLEAIQQ
;
A
#
# COMPACT_ATOMS: atom_id res chain seq x y z
N SER A 1 17.48 7.52 6.26
CA SER A 1 18.16 6.40 5.62
C SER A 1 19.00 5.71 6.66
N ALA A 2 19.06 4.39 6.63
CA ALA A 2 19.87 3.60 7.56
C ALA A 2 20.71 2.60 6.76
N ILE A 3 21.88 2.26 7.27
CA ILE A 3 22.74 1.24 6.70
C ILE A 3 22.98 0.24 7.82
N SER A 4 22.78 -1.04 7.56
CA SER A 4 23.16 -2.06 8.53
C SER A 4 23.86 -3.24 7.85
N PRO A 5 25.08 -3.58 8.32
CA PRO A 5 25.82 -4.72 7.83
C PRO A 5 25.21 -6.01 8.39
N GLN A 6 25.12 -7.05 7.58
CA GLN A 6 24.48 -8.30 7.98
C GLN A 6 25.23 -9.54 7.47
N ILE A 7 25.18 -10.59 8.29
CA ILE A 7 25.58 -11.94 7.88
C ILE A 7 24.31 -12.73 7.63
N SER A 8 24.12 -13.23 6.42
CA SER A 8 22.93 -14.00 6.07
C SER A 8 23.32 -15.41 5.66
N GLY A 9 22.56 -16.41 6.11
CA GLY A 9 22.74 -17.79 5.68
C GLY A 9 21.54 -18.66 6.01
N SER A 10 21.49 -19.83 5.39
CA SER A 10 20.46 -20.83 5.64
C SER A 10 20.85 -21.75 6.79
N ALA A 11 19.87 -22.09 7.63
CA ALA A 11 20.04 -23.06 8.71
C ALA A 11 18.71 -23.81 8.96
N PHE A 12 18.76 -24.75 9.88
CA PHE A 12 17.62 -25.48 10.40
C PHE A 12 17.53 -25.26 11.91
N LEU A 13 16.34 -24.96 12.40
CA LEU A 13 16.03 -25.03 13.83
C LEU A 13 15.53 -26.44 14.14
N VAL A 14 16.15 -27.07 15.12
CA VAL A 14 15.85 -28.44 15.54
C VAL A 14 15.42 -28.40 17.01
N LYS A 15 14.24 -28.94 17.29
CA LYS A 15 13.74 -29.17 18.64
C LYS A 15 13.13 -30.56 18.73
N SER A 16 13.79 -31.45 19.47
CA SER A 16 13.41 -32.86 19.58
C SER A 16 13.34 -33.53 18.18
N GLU A 17 12.14 -33.85 17.69
CA GLU A 17 11.91 -34.45 16.35
C GLU A 17 11.47 -33.41 15.30
N ALA A 18 11.14 -32.18 15.70
CA ALA A 18 10.70 -31.13 14.80
C ALA A 18 11.90 -30.37 14.20
N VAL A 19 11.89 -30.20 12.88
CA VAL A 19 12.93 -29.49 12.12
C VAL A 19 12.27 -28.47 11.21
N ALA A 20 12.63 -27.19 11.36
CA ALA A 20 12.14 -26.12 10.49
C ALA A 20 13.31 -25.44 9.76
N PRO A 21 13.23 -25.26 8.43
CA PRO A 21 14.21 -24.45 7.69
C PRO A 21 14.06 -22.97 8.03
N VAL A 22 15.18 -22.29 8.21
CA VAL A 22 15.21 -20.87 8.58
C VAL A 22 16.32 -20.12 7.82
N ALA A 23 15.98 -18.92 7.36
CA ALA A 23 16.95 -17.92 6.94
C ALA A 23 17.41 -17.14 8.18
N VAL A 24 18.69 -17.25 8.49
CA VAL A 24 19.32 -16.62 9.64
C VAL A 24 19.91 -15.29 9.23
N LEU A 25 19.57 -14.25 9.98
CA LEU A 25 20.10 -12.90 9.80
C LEU A 25 20.88 -12.48 11.05
N GLY A 26 22.19 -12.45 10.92
CA GLY A 26 23.14 -11.91 11.88
C GLY A 26 23.21 -10.40 11.77
N VAL A 27 22.77 -9.69 12.82
CA VAL A 27 22.60 -8.24 12.82
C VAL A 27 23.15 -7.63 14.10
N GLU A 28 23.54 -6.36 14.03
CA GLU A 28 23.85 -5.60 15.25
C GLU A 28 22.56 -5.28 16.02
N PRO A 29 22.57 -5.26 17.36
CA PRO A 29 21.37 -4.98 18.16
C PRO A 29 20.67 -3.67 17.77
N GLN A 30 21.43 -2.64 17.36
CA GLN A 30 20.89 -1.36 16.88
C GLN A 30 20.43 -1.40 15.41
N GLY A 31 20.95 -2.35 14.63
CA GLY A 31 20.67 -2.51 13.20
C GLY A 31 19.30 -3.12 12.91
N ILE A 32 18.77 -3.91 13.85
CA ILE A 32 17.43 -4.53 13.76
C ILE A 32 16.39 -3.44 13.51
N ASP A 33 16.19 -2.53 14.46
CA ASP A 33 15.15 -1.51 14.39
C ASP A 33 15.40 -0.45 13.31
N ALA A 34 16.66 -0.24 12.95
CA ALA A 34 17.05 0.68 11.90
C ALA A 34 16.48 0.24 10.53
N ILE A 35 16.55 -1.07 10.23
CA ILE A 35 16.02 -1.62 8.97
C ILE A 35 14.56 -2.04 9.13
N SER A 36 14.30 -2.98 10.03
CA SER A 36 13.00 -3.60 10.26
C SER A 36 12.58 -3.29 11.69
N ARG A 37 11.53 -2.51 11.89
CA ARG A 37 11.01 -2.18 13.24
C ARG A 37 10.46 -3.45 13.90
N ILE A 38 11.32 -4.30 14.43
CA ILE A 38 10.98 -5.63 14.96
C ILE A 38 10.76 -5.55 16.46
N THR A 39 11.53 -4.74 17.20
CA THR A 39 11.36 -4.56 18.64
C THR A 39 9.93 -4.16 19.05
N PRO A 40 9.23 -3.22 18.37
CA PRO A 40 7.84 -2.89 18.72
C PRO A 40 6.82 -4.00 18.37
N ASN A 41 7.23 -5.04 17.66
CA ASN A 41 6.41 -6.15 17.19
C ASN A 41 6.74 -7.48 17.92
N ILE A 42 7.52 -7.41 18.99
CA ILE A 42 7.78 -8.56 19.87
C ILE A 42 6.53 -8.81 20.72
N ILE A 43 5.97 -10.01 20.62
CA ILE A 43 4.77 -10.43 21.35
C ILE A 43 5.10 -11.14 22.66
N GLU A 44 6.29 -11.74 22.76
CA GLU A 44 6.74 -12.52 23.90
C GLU A 44 8.26 -12.36 24.05
N GLY A 45 8.74 -12.15 25.28
CA GLY A 45 10.17 -12.00 25.58
C GLY A 45 10.71 -10.58 25.39
N ASP A 46 12.00 -10.48 25.04
CA ASP A 46 12.72 -9.21 24.85
C ASP A 46 13.53 -9.20 23.54
N GLY A 47 13.82 -8.00 23.03
CA GLY A 47 14.60 -7.76 21.82
C GLY A 47 16.12 -7.88 22.01
N ASP A 48 16.61 -8.04 23.24
CA ASP A 48 18.04 -8.22 23.48
C ASP A 48 18.51 -9.63 23.07
N LEU A 49 19.27 -9.66 21.97
CA LEU A 49 19.87 -10.88 21.44
C LEU A 49 21.04 -11.40 22.28
N GLY A 50 21.76 -10.56 23.02
CA GLY A 50 22.98 -10.98 23.73
C GLY A 50 23.94 -11.86 22.89
N ALA A 51 24.64 -12.79 23.55
CA ALA A 51 25.64 -13.66 22.92
C ALA A 51 25.11 -14.99 22.34
N ASN A 52 23.93 -15.45 22.77
CA ASN A 52 23.30 -16.72 22.34
C ASN A 52 21.78 -16.58 22.16
N GLY A 53 21.26 -15.36 22.08
CA GLY A 53 19.85 -15.12 21.88
C GLY A 53 19.45 -15.26 20.41
N LEU A 54 18.22 -15.70 20.22
CA LEU A 54 17.57 -15.88 18.94
C LEU A 54 16.19 -15.22 19.01
N LEU A 55 15.86 -14.40 18.02
CA LEU A 55 14.50 -13.92 17.79
C LEU A 55 13.91 -14.73 16.64
N ILE A 56 12.72 -15.27 16.85
CA ILE A 56 12.01 -16.08 15.85
C ILE A 56 10.62 -15.50 15.58
N GLY A 57 10.09 -15.75 14.38
CA GLY A 57 8.73 -15.36 14.05
C GLY A 57 7.69 -16.23 14.75
N VAL A 58 6.50 -15.67 14.98
CA VAL A 58 5.41 -16.34 15.71
C VAL A 58 4.96 -17.66 15.09
N ARG A 59 4.93 -17.76 13.75
CA ARG A 59 4.49 -18.99 13.07
C ARG A 59 5.50 -20.11 13.22
N MET A 60 6.78 -19.78 13.10
CA MET A 60 7.87 -20.71 13.37
C MET A 60 7.89 -21.17 14.83
N ALA A 61 7.61 -20.26 15.76
CA ALA A 61 7.49 -20.57 17.18
C ALA A 61 6.33 -21.55 17.44
N GLU A 62 5.15 -21.32 16.85
CA GLU A 62 3.99 -22.21 16.91
C GLU A 62 4.31 -23.60 16.33
N GLU A 63 4.94 -23.67 15.16
CA GLU A 63 5.29 -24.93 14.47
C GLU A 63 6.27 -25.79 15.28
N LEU A 64 7.27 -25.16 15.90
CA LEU A 64 8.27 -25.84 16.73
C LEU A 64 7.85 -25.97 18.21
N GLY A 65 6.67 -25.44 18.58
CA GLY A 65 6.21 -25.34 19.97
C GLY A 65 7.20 -24.61 20.88
N LEU A 66 7.88 -23.58 20.37
CA LEU A 66 8.88 -22.77 21.08
C LEU A 66 8.24 -21.52 21.69
N GLY A 67 8.70 -21.16 22.89
CA GLY A 67 8.35 -19.90 23.56
C GLY A 67 9.60 -19.17 24.03
N ALA A 68 9.44 -17.95 24.56
CA ALA A 68 10.56 -17.18 25.09
C ALA A 68 11.22 -17.90 26.28
N GLY A 69 12.54 -17.85 26.36
CA GLY A 69 13.38 -18.53 27.35
C GLY A 69 13.71 -19.99 27.02
N GLN A 70 13.08 -20.59 26.00
CA GLN A 70 13.38 -21.97 25.60
C GLN A 70 14.64 -22.06 24.75
N SER A 71 15.32 -23.21 24.81
CA SER A 71 16.51 -23.48 23.99
C SER A 71 16.16 -24.26 22.73
N VAL A 72 16.82 -23.93 21.63
CA VAL A 72 16.69 -24.58 20.32
C VAL A 72 18.07 -24.81 19.72
N LEU A 73 18.22 -25.92 19.00
CA LEU A 73 19.46 -26.22 18.28
C LEU A 73 19.40 -25.59 16.90
N LEU A 74 20.35 -24.73 16.57
CA LEU A 74 20.52 -24.21 15.22
C LEU A 74 21.61 -25.02 14.51
N ARG A 75 21.26 -25.62 13.38
CA ARG A 75 22.17 -26.38 12.51
C ARG A 75 22.30 -25.69 11.16
N THR A 76 23.48 -25.21 10.83
CA THR A 76 23.76 -24.62 9.51
C THR A 76 23.89 -25.71 8.44
N GLU A 77 23.76 -25.34 7.17
CA GLU A 77 23.99 -26.26 6.03
C GLU A 77 25.40 -26.86 6.03
N ARG A 78 26.36 -26.17 6.65
CA ARG A 78 27.76 -26.61 6.78
C ARG A 78 27.97 -27.59 7.95
N GLY A 79 26.91 -27.98 8.65
CA GLY A 79 26.97 -28.92 9.78
C GLY A 79 27.44 -28.30 11.10
N VAL A 80 27.63 -26.98 11.17
CA VAL A 80 27.91 -26.30 12.44
C VAL A 80 26.62 -26.23 13.25
N GLU A 81 26.67 -26.78 14.45
CA GLU A 81 25.56 -26.80 15.39
C GLU A 81 25.83 -25.87 16.58
N ARG A 82 24.82 -25.11 17.00
CA ARG A 82 24.90 -24.28 18.20
C ARG A 82 23.56 -24.23 18.90
N GLN A 83 23.59 -24.42 20.22
CA GLN A 83 22.41 -24.23 21.04
C GLN A 83 22.20 -22.74 21.32
N LEU A 84 21.00 -22.25 20.99
CA LEU A 84 20.59 -20.87 21.17
C LEU A 84 19.35 -20.81 22.06
N THR A 85 19.14 -19.68 22.71
CA THR A 85 17.96 -19.42 23.54
C THR A 85 17.04 -18.46 22.80
N VAL A 86 15.77 -18.84 22.62
CA VAL A 86 14.73 -17.96 22.09
C VAL A 86 14.52 -16.83 23.09
N ARG A 87 14.99 -15.63 22.76
CA ARG A 87 14.87 -14.45 23.65
C ARG A 87 13.55 -13.74 23.48
N GLY A 88 12.99 -13.80 22.27
CA GLY A 88 11.70 -13.25 21.98
C GLY A 88 11.10 -13.79 20.69
N VAL A 89 9.79 -13.64 20.59
CA VAL A 89 8.98 -14.03 19.45
C VAL A 89 8.40 -12.76 18.84
N PHE A 90 8.61 -12.55 17.55
CA PHE A 90 8.10 -11.38 16.84
C PHE A 90 6.96 -11.73 15.88
N ARG A 91 6.11 -10.74 15.59
CA ARG A 91 5.03 -10.85 14.60
C ARG A 91 5.04 -9.63 13.68
N THR A 92 5.48 -9.81 12.45
CA THR A 92 5.49 -8.74 11.44
C THR A 92 4.19 -8.65 10.65
N GLY A 93 3.35 -9.70 10.66
CA GLY A 93 2.15 -9.80 9.83
C GLY A 93 2.43 -10.19 8.38
N LEU A 94 3.71 -10.28 7.99
CA LEU A 94 4.16 -10.86 6.74
C LEU A 94 4.48 -12.33 6.97
N GLN A 95 3.64 -13.20 6.43
CA GLN A 95 3.76 -14.65 6.61
C GLN A 95 5.15 -15.19 6.26
N SER A 96 5.76 -14.68 5.18
CA SER A 96 7.09 -15.10 4.74
C SER A 96 8.21 -14.77 5.73
N LEU A 97 8.08 -13.70 6.52
CA LEU A 97 9.05 -13.35 7.56
C LEU A 97 8.76 -14.12 8.86
N ASP A 98 7.48 -14.22 9.23
CA ASP A 98 7.06 -14.84 10.49
C ASP A 98 7.27 -16.38 10.49
N GLU A 99 7.36 -17.01 9.32
CA GLU A 99 7.59 -18.46 9.18
C GLU A 99 9.05 -18.85 8.93
N ARG A 100 9.87 -17.97 8.34
CA ARG A 100 11.16 -18.39 7.74
C ARG A 100 12.36 -17.57 8.15
N VAL A 101 12.22 -16.54 8.97
CA VAL A 101 13.35 -15.67 9.35
C VAL A 101 13.61 -15.74 10.84
N ALA A 102 14.89 -15.86 11.21
CA ALA A 102 15.34 -15.69 12.59
C ALA A 102 16.51 -14.73 12.67
N PHE A 103 16.52 -13.90 13.73
CA PHE A 103 17.58 -12.92 13.98
C PHE A 103 18.46 -13.37 15.13
N LEU A 104 19.76 -13.18 14.97
CA LEU A 104 20.76 -13.40 16.00
C LEU A 104 21.84 -12.32 15.94
N SER A 105 22.66 -12.22 16.99
CA SER A 105 23.65 -11.15 17.03
C SER A 105 24.75 -11.41 16.00
N LEU A 106 25.29 -10.34 15.41
CA LEU A 106 26.39 -10.44 14.45
C LEU A 106 27.57 -11.25 15.03
N GLN A 107 27.83 -11.12 16.34
CA GLN A 107 28.89 -11.87 17.04
C GLN A 107 28.64 -13.38 17.03
N THR A 108 27.39 -13.81 17.23
CA THR A 108 27.00 -15.23 17.18
C THR A 108 26.98 -15.76 15.75
N ALA A 109 26.68 -14.91 14.76
CA ALA A 109 26.62 -15.29 13.35
C ALA A 109 28.00 -15.63 12.76
N ARG A 110 29.04 -14.89 13.14
CA ARG A 110 30.41 -15.05 12.60
C ARG A 110 30.94 -16.49 12.67
N PRO A 111 30.97 -17.15 13.85
CA PRO A 111 31.45 -18.53 13.95
C PRO A 111 30.50 -19.54 13.32
N LEU A 112 29.20 -19.24 13.19
CA LEU A 112 28.22 -20.13 12.55
C LEU A 112 28.42 -20.22 11.03
N PHE A 113 28.77 -19.09 10.40
CA PHE A 113 28.91 -18.99 8.95
C PHE A 113 30.36 -18.86 8.46
N ASP A 114 31.35 -19.09 9.33
CA ASP A 114 32.78 -19.09 9.00
C ASP A 114 33.25 -17.74 8.40
N LEU A 115 32.76 -16.65 8.99
CA LEU A 115 33.01 -15.26 8.56
C LEU A 115 33.59 -14.45 9.73
N PRO A 116 34.87 -14.66 10.10
CA PRO A 116 35.51 -13.95 11.21
C PRO A 116 35.61 -12.45 10.95
N GLU A 117 35.86 -12.04 9.70
CA GLU A 117 35.88 -10.65 9.26
C GLU A 117 34.95 -10.42 8.07
N GLY A 118 34.47 -9.17 7.90
CA GLY A 118 33.53 -8.81 6.85
C GLY A 118 32.07 -9.16 7.16
N VAL A 119 31.21 -8.99 6.16
CA VAL A 119 29.78 -9.27 6.18
C VAL A 119 29.31 -9.78 4.83
N THR A 120 28.25 -10.59 4.81
CA THR A 120 27.72 -11.17 3.57
C THR A 120 27.01 -10.13 2.73
N ASN A 121 26.20 -9.29 3.38
CA ASN A 121 25.40 -8.27 2.71
C ASN A 121 25.41 -6.97 3.52
N ILE A 122 25.21 -5.85 2.83
CA ILE A 122 24.98 -4.54 3.46
C ILE A 122 23.59 -4.10 3.03
N GLU A 123 22.67 -3.94 3.98
CA GLU A 123 21.33 -3.45 3.69
C GLU A 123 21.26 -1.93 3.85
N VAL A 124 20.68 -1.27 2.85
CA VAL A 124 20.54 0.17 2.80
C VAL A 124 19.06 0.52 2.74
N LYS A 125 18.56 1.15 3.80
CA LYS A 125 17.19 1.65 3.89
C LYS A 125 17.10 3.05 3.30
N LEU A 126 16.34 3.15 2.22
CA LEU A 126 16.05 4.41 1.55
C LEU A 126 14.86 5.14 2.20
N LYS A 127 14.79 6.45 2.01
CA LYS A 127 13.61 7.24 2.40
C LYS A 127 12.44 6.97 1.47
N ASP A 128 12.71 6.94 0.17
CA ASP A 128 11.74 6.58 -0.87
C ASP A 128 12.06 5.17 -1.40
N PRO A 129 11.11 4.21 -1.29
CA PRO A 129 11.27 2.88 -1.88
C PRO A 129 11.39 2.87 -3.41
N GLN A 130 10.91 3.90 -4.12
CA GLN A 130 10.93 3.98 -5.58
C GLN A 130 12.34 4.25 -6.13
N ASP A 131 13.18 4.93 -5.35
CA ASP A 131 14.56 5.27 -5.72
C ASP A 131 15.51 4.06 -5.70
N ALA A 132 15.04 2.90 -5.24
CA ALA A 132 15.87 1.71 -5.05
C ALA A 132 16.57 1.25 -6.33
N ARG A 133 15.90 1.26 -7.50
CA ARG A 133 16.52 0.84 -8.77
C ARG A 133 17.58 1.82 -9.26
N ALA A 134 17.40 3.12 -9.03
CA ALA A 134 18.38 4.15 -9.41
C ALA A 134 19.59 4.08 -8.48
N THR A 135 19.33 3.97 -7.17
CA THR A 135 20.37 3.86 -6.13
C THR A 135 21.19 2.58 -6.28
N ALA A 136 20.56 1.44 -6.58
CA ALA A 136 21.25 0.19 -6.81
C ALA A 136 22.21 0.28 -8.01
N ARG A 137 21.77 0.89 -9.12
CA ARG A 137 22.65 1.12 -10.28
C ARG A 137 23.84 2.01 -9.93
N PHE A 138 23.61 3.13 -9.26
CA PHE A 138 24.66 4.03 -8.81
C PHE A 138 25.67 3.33 -7.89
N LEU A 139 25.19 2.58 -6.89
CA LEU A 139 26.06 1.84 -5.97
C LEU A 139 26.85 0.74 -6.70
N GLY A 140 26.23 0.05 -7.65
CA GLY A 140 26.91 -0.96 -8.46
C GLY A 140 28.04 -0.38 -9.30
N GLU A 141 27.79 0.75 -9.95
CA GLU A 141 28.81 1.46 -10.75
C GLU A 141 29.94 2.05 -9.88
N ALA A 142 29.60 2.62 -8.73
CA ALA A 142 30.57 3.29 -7.86
C ALA A 142 31.46 2.31 -7.06
N THR A 143 30.93 1.15 -6.67
CA THR A 143 31.63 0.20 -5.80
C THR A 143 32.14 -1.03 -6.53
N GLY A 144 31.63 -1.32 -7.73
CA GLY A 144 31.87 -2.59 -8.43
C GLY A 144 31.20 -3.80 -7.77
N LEU A 145 30.41 -3.60 -6.71
CA LEU A 145 29.69 -4.65 -6.01
C LEU A 145 28.29 -4.86 -6.60
N ARG A 146 27.73 -6.07 -6.46
CA ARG A 146 26.36 -6.34 -6.87
C ARG A 146 25.37 -5.70 -5.90
N ALA A 147 24.72 -4.62 -6.33
CA ALA A 147 23.63 -3.99 -5.61
C ALA A 147 22.28 -4.43 -6.19
N THR A 148 21.46 -5.11 -5.39
CA THR A 148 20.15 -5.63 -5.82
C THR A 148 19.03 -4.80 -5.16
N PRO A 149 18.15 -4.15 -5.93
CA PRO A 149 17.01 -3.41 -5.38
C PRO A 149 15.95 -4.37 -4.82
N TRP A 150 15.14 -3.91 -3.86
CA TRP A 150 14.13 -4.76 -3.20
C TRP A 150 13.09 -5.32 -4.19
N GLN A 151 12.84 -4.59 -5.28
CA GLN A 151 11.97 -4.98 -6.39
C GLN A 151 12.42 -6.30 -7.04
N GLU A 152 13.72 -6.47 -7.27
CA GLU A 152 14.27 -7.69 -7.86
C GLU A 152 14.30 -8.86 -6.86
N LYS A 153 14.50 -8.56 -5.57
CA LYS A 153 14.47 -9.57 -4.50
C LYS A 153 13.06 -10.12 -4.26
N ASN A 154 12.03 -9.31 -4.50
CA ASN A 154 10.63 -9.66 -4.26
C ASN A 154 9.75 -9.36 -5.49
N VAL A 155 10.08 -9.99 -6.63
CA VAL A 155 9.36 -9.78 -7.91
C VAL A 155 7.85 -10.01 -7.74
N GLY A 156 7.44 -11.05 -7.01
CA GLY A 156 6.02 -11.31 -6.76
C GLY A 156 5.30 -10.19 -5.98
N LEU A 157 6.00 -9.55 -5.03
CA LEU A 157 5.44 -8.39 -4.32
C LEU A 157 5.38 -7.16 -5.23
N GLU A 158 6.41 -6.94 -6.05
CA GLU A 158 6.41 -5.85 -7.02
C GLU A 158 5.27 -5.99 -8.04
N ASP A 159 5.10 -7.18 -8.61
CA ASP A 159 4.03 -7.48 -9.57
C ASP A 159 2.65 -7.33 -8.93
N ALA A 160 2.48 -7.79 -7.69
CA ALA A 160 1.23 -7.60 -6.95
C ALA A 160 0.93 -6.12 -6.71
N LEU A 161 1.91 -5.32 -6.28
CA LEU A 161 1.75 -3.88 -6.05
C LEU A 161 1.43 -3.12 -7.35
N LYS A 162 2.10 -3.46 -8.46
CA LYS A 162 1.82 -2.89 -9.78
C LYS A 162 0.43 -3.26 -10.27
N ALA A 163 0.06 -4.53 -10.18
CA ALA A 163 -1.26 -5.01 -10.57
C ALA A 163 -2.37 -4.34 -9.74
N GLN A 164 -2.14 -4.16 -8.43
CA GLN A 164 -3.05 -3.44 -7.55
C GLN A 164 -3.22 -1.97 -7.99
N GLY A 165 -2.12 -1.26 -8.23
CA GLY A 165 -2.16 0.13 -8.70
C GLY A 165 -2.84 0.29 -10.07
N GLN A 166 -2.55 -0.62 -11.00
CA GLN A 166 -3.14 -0.64 -12.34
C GLN A 166 -4.65 -0.93 -12.29
N THR A 167 -5.06 -1.93 -11.50
CA THR A 167 -6.48 -2.26 -11.30
C THR A 167 -7.23 -1.08 -10.66
N GLY A 168 -6.63 -0.43 -9.66
CA GLY A 168 -7.20 0.77 -9.04
C GLY A 168 -7.41 1.91 -10.04
N THR A 169 -6.40 2.16 -10.90
CA THR A 169 -6.50 3.17 -11.97
C THR A 169 -7.60 2.83 -12.97
N MET A 170 -7.74 1.56 -13.34
CA MET A 170 -8.79 1.10 -14.26
C MET A 170 -10.19 1.33 -13.67
N ILE A 171 -10.42 0.96 -12.41
CA ILE A 171 -11.69 1.21 -11.71
C ILE A 171 -11.99 2.72 -11.67
N GLN A 172 -10.98 3.54 -11.38
CA GLN A 172 -11.13 5.01 -11.35
C GLN A 172 -11.57 5.58 -12.71
N ILE A 173 -10.99 5.09 -13.81
CA ILE A 173 -11.39 5.48 -15.18
C ILE A 173 -12.83 5.08 -15.49
N PHE A 174 -13.22 3.83 -15.19
CA PHE A 174 -14.61 3.38 -15.43
C PHE A 174 -15.62 4.15 -14.58
N SER A 175 -15.30 4.44 -13.32
CA SER A 175 -16.13 5.26 -12.45
C SER A 175 -16.31 6.66 -13.03
N LEU A 176 -15.23 7.29 -13.52
CA LEU A 176 -15.29 8.61 -14.15
C LEU A 176 -16.21 8.61 -15.39
N ILE A 177 -16.08 7.59 -16.25
CA ILE A 177 -16.96 7.45 -17.43
C ILE A 177 -18.43 7.28 -17.01
N SER A 178 -18.70 6.45 -16.00
CA SER A 178 -20.06 6.23 -15.48
C SER A 178 -20.68 7.53 -14.96
N ILE A 179 -19.92 8.35 -14.22
CA ILE A 179 -20.35 9.66 -13.74
C ILE A 179 -20.69 10.59 -14.91
N ILE A 180 -19.81 10.66 -15.92
CA ILE A 180 -20.03 11.52 -17.08
C ILE A 180 -21.34 11.16 -17.80
N ILE A 181 -21.58 9.87 -18.02
CA ILE A 181 -22.81 9.39 -18.69
C ILE A 181 -24.04 9.68 -17.83
N GLY A 182 -23.97 9.43 -16.52
CA GLY A 182 -25.07 9.66 -15.59
C GLY A 182 -25.47 11.13 -15.50
N VAL A 183 -24.50 12.02 -15.31
CA VAL A 183 -24.74 13.47 -15.23
C VAL A 183 -25.24 14.01 -16.57
N ALA A 184 -24.64 13.60 -17.69
CA ALA A 184 -25.09 14.02 -19.02
C ALA A 184 -26.55 13.61 -19.26
N SER A 185 -26.91 12.36 -18.95
CA SER A 185 -28.27 11.84 -19.12
C SER A 185 -29.29 12.61 -18.28
N ALA A 186 -28.97 12.88 -17.01
CA ALA A 186 -29.82 13.65 -16.12
C ALA A 186 -30.02 15.10 -16.59
N LEU A 187 -28.96 15.76 -17.04
CA LEU A 187 -29.01 17.14 -17.53
C LEU A 187 -29.74 17.24 -18.87
N VAL A 188 -29.58 16.28 -19.78
CA VAL A 188 -30.35 16.21 -21.03
C VAL A 188 -31.84 16.08 -20.72
N LEU A 189 -32.21 15.20 -19.79
CA LEU A 189 -33.60 15.06 -19.36
C LEU A 189 -34.15 16.35 -18.72
N SER A 190 -33.36 17.02 -17.89
CA SER A 190 -33.73 18.30 -17.29
C SER A 190 -33.92 19.40 -18.35
N ALA A 191 -33.03 19.46 -19.34
CA ALA A 191 -33.12 20.41 -20.45
C ALA A 191 -34.36 20.15 -21.30
N TYR A 192 -34.70 18.88 -21.55
CA TYR A 192 -35.91 18.50 -22.26
C TYR A 192 -37.18 18.93 -21.53
N ARG A 193 -37.29 18.65 -20.23
CA ARG A 193 -38.46 19.02 -19.41
C ARG A 193 -38.68 20.52 -19.28
N ARG A 194 -37.60 21.32 -19.38
CA ARG A 194 -37.63 22.78 -19.24
C ARG A 194 -37.52 23.52 -20.58
N ARG A 195 -37.77 22.85 -21.71
CA ARG A 195 -37.66 23.47 -23.05
C ARG A 195 -38.56 24.70 -23.20
N SER A 196 -39.80 24.64 -22.73
CA SER A 196 -40.76 25.75 -22.82
C SER A 196 -40.30 26.95 -21.98
N GLU A 197 -39.81 26.72 -20.76
CA GLU A 197 -39.21 27.75 -19.90
C GLU A 197 -38.02 28.44 -20.60
N VAL A 198 -37.13 27.66 -21.23
CA VAL A 198 -35.98 28.17 -21.98
C VAL A 198 -36.43 28.96 -23.21
N GLY A 199 -37.47 28.51 -23.92
CA GLY A 199 -38.07 29.20 -25.05
C GLY A 199 -38.63 30.57 -24.67
N ILE A 200 -39.34 30.64 -23.54
CA ILE A 200 -39.87 31.90 -22.97
C ILE A 200 -38.70 32.84 -22.60
N MET A 201 -37.67 32.36 -21.92
CA MET A 201 -36.49 33.17 -21.59
C MET A 201 -35.81 33.72 -22.84
N ARG A 202 -35.70 32.93 -23.91
CA ARG A 202 -35.15 33.39 -25.20
C ARG A 202 -36.04 34.43 -25.87
N ALA A 203 -37.38 34.30 -25.76
CA ALA A 203 -38.32 35.29 -26.29
C ALA A 203 -38.22 36.64 -25.57
N PHE A 204 -37.89 36.65 -24.27
CA PHE A 204 -37.57 37.87 -23.51
C PHE A 204 -36.16 38.43 -23.78
N GLY A 205 -35.38 37.83 -24.70
CA GLY A 205 -34.08 38.34 -25.12
C GLY A 205 -32.88 37.82 -24.32
N VAL A 206 -33.05 36.78 -23.48
CA VAL A 206 -31.93 36.19 -22.75
C VAL A 206 -30.94 35.53 -23.73
N PRO A 207 -29.63 35.85 -23.65
CA PRO A 207 -28.64 35.30 -24.57
C PRO A 207 -28.39 33.81 -24.30
N GLY A 208 -28.17 33.03 -25.37
CA GLY A 208 -27.86 31.59 -25.27
C GLY A 208 -26.64 31.27 -24.41
N GLY A 209 -25.70 32.20 -24.29
CA GLY A 209 -24.56 32.09 -23.38
C GLY A 209 -24.94 32.07 -21.89
N PHE A 210 -25.98 32.80 -21.49
CA PHE A 210 -26.49 32.76 -20.12
C PHE A 210 -27.14 31.39 -19.82
N ILE A 211 -27.92 30.87 -20.77
CA ILE A 211 -28.52 29.52 -20.66
C ILE A 211 -27.41 28.46 -20.54
N LEU A 212 -26.37 28.54 -21.36
CA LEU A 212 -25.20 27.66 -21.26
C LEU A 212 -24.57 27.71 -19.85
N TRP A 213 -24.37 28.91 -19.31
CA TRP A 213 -23.75 29.11 -18.00
C TRP A 213 -24.57 28.52 -16.86
N VAL A 214 -25.91 28.62 -16.92
CA VAL A 214 -26.81 28.00 -15.93
C VAL A 214 -26.65 26.48 -15.92
N PHE A 215 -26.62 25.82 -17.09
CA PHE A 215 -26.42 24.37 -17.15
C PHE A 215 -25.02 23.93 -16.71
N LEU A 216 -23.98 24.71 -17.03
CA LEU A 216 -22.62 24.46 -16.54
C LEU A 216 -22.54 24.59 -15.01
N LEU A 217 -23.18 25.61 -14.44
CA LEU A 217 -23.26 25.81 -12.99
C LEU A 217 -24.03 24.67 -12.31
N GLN A 218 -25.11 24.20 -12.93
CA GLN A 218 -25.86 23.04 -12.45
C GLN A 218 -24.99 21.77 -12.43
N GLY A 219 -24.23 21.53 -13.51
CA GLY A 219 -23.25 20.43 -13.58
C GLY A 219 -22.16 20.54 -12.50
N LEU A 220 -21.63 21.75 -12.30
CA LEU A 220 -20.64 22.05 -11.26
C LEU A 220 -21.17 21.74 -9.86
N LEU A 221 -22.38 22.21 -9.53
CA LEU A 221 -23.00 21.99 -8.23
C LEU A 221 -23.29 20.52 -7.97
N ILE A 222 -23.84 19.80 -8.97
CA ILE A 222 -24.09 18.36 -8.88
C ILE A 222 -22.77 17.62 -8.66
N GLY A 223 -21.72 17.96 -9.44
CA GLY A 223 -20.39 17.36 -9.32
C GLY A 223 -19.77 17.60 -7.94
N LEU A 224 -19.83 18.83 -7.44
CA LEU A 224 -19.24 19.20 -6.15
C LEU A 224 -19.96 18.53 -4.98
N ILE A 225 -21.30 18.60 -4.95
CA ILE A 225 -22.11 17.97 -3.88
C ILE A 225 -21.94 16.45 -3.92
N GLY A 226 -22.01 15.86 -5.11
CA GLY A 226 -21.81 14.42 -5.29
C GLY A 226 -20.42 13.98 -4.86
N ALA A 227 -19.38 14.73 -5.21
CA ALA A 227 -18.01 14.45 -4.80
C ALA A 227 -17.81 14.57 -3.28
N LEU A 228 -18.40 15.58 -2.64
CA LEU A 228 -18.33 15.75 -1.18
C LEU A 228 -19.01 14.60 -0.45
N ILE A 229 -20.23 14.24 -0.86
CA ILE A 229 -20.98 13.12 -0.26
C ILE A 229 -20.23 11.81 -0.49
N GLY A 230 -19.73 11.58 -1.71
CA GLY A 230 -18.96 10.38 -2.07
C GLY A 230 -17.64 10.25 -1.30
N CYS A 231 -16.91 11.35 -1.12
CA CYS A 231 -15.69 11.35 -0.31
C CYS A 231 -16.01 11.09 1.17
N ALA A 232 -17.05 11.72 1.71
CA ALA A 232 -17.47 11.53 3.11
C ALA A 232 -17.92 10.09 3.37
N SER A 233 -18.76 9.52 2.50
CA SER A 233 -19.22 8.13 2.62
C SER A 233 -18.10 7.13 2.40
N GLY A 234 -17.22 7.35 1.41
CA GLY A 234 -16.05 6.52 1.16
C GLY A 234 -15.07 6.52 2.33
N TYR A 235 -14.77 7.69 2.90
CA TYR A 235 -13.93 7.82 4.09
C TYR A 235 -14.55 7.10 5.31
N GLY A 236 -15.86 7.27 5.54
CA GLY A 236 -16.59 6.57 6.59
C GLY A 236 -16.54 5.04 6.42
N LEU A 237 -16.69 4.56 5.17
CA LEU A 237 -16.59 3.13 4.86
C LEU A 237 -15.17 2.60 5.09
N CYS A 238 -14.12 3.37 4.77
CA CYS A 238 -12.74 2.98 5.04
C CYS A 238 -12.48 2.83 6.54
N ILE A 239 -12.95 3.76 7.38
CA ILE A 239 -12.83 3.64 8.85
C ILE A 239 -13.58 2.41 9.35
N TRP A 240 -14.79 2.18 8.84
CA TRP A 240 -15.59 1.04 9.24
C TRP A 240 -14.91 -0.29 8.87
N LEU A 241 -14.35 -0.40 7.66
CA LEU A 241 -13.57 -1.56 7.23
C LEU A 241 -12.29 -1.76 8.05
N GLU A 242 -11.58 -0.67 8.37
CA GLU A 242 -10.38 -0.72 9.21
C GLU A 242 -10.67 -1.28 10.61
N SER A 243 -11.85 -0.98 11.16
CA SER A 243 -12.29 -1.49 12.47
C SER A 243 -12.48 -3.01 12.51
N ILE A 244 -12.68 -3.65 11.35
CA ILE A 244 -12.83 -5.09 11.26
C ILE A 244 -11.44 -5.73 11.43
N THR A 245 -11.18 -6.16 12.66
CA THR A 245 -9.89 -6.71 13.08
C THR A 245 -9.97 -8.23 13.17
N ARG A 246 -8.88 -8.94 12.82
CA ARG A 246 -8.75 -10.37 13.09
C ARG A 246 -8.75 -10.64 14.61
N PRO A 247 -9.06 -11.87 15.04
CA PRO A 247 -8.88 -12.29 16.44
C PRO A 247 -7.47 -11.99 16.99
N ASP A 248 -6.48 -11.95 16.09
CA ASP A 248 -5.07 -11.66 16.36
C ASP A 248 -4.73 -10.16 16.55
N GLY A 249 -5.72 -9.26 16.57
CA GLY A 249 -5.52 -7.82 16.76
C GLY A 249 -5.00 -7.06 15.53
N THR A 250 -4.82 -7.73 14.40
CA THR A 250 -4.37 -7.13 13.13
C THR A 250 -5.53 -6.84 12.20
N SER A 251 -5.52 -5.68 11.54
CA SER A 251 -6.58 -5.34 10.57
C SER A 251 -6.56 -6.32 9.39
N ILE A 252 -7.74 -6.79 8.98
CA ILE A 252 -7.88 -7.78 7.89
C ILE A 252 -7.42 -7.18 6.55
N LEU A 253 -7.65 -5.87 6.39
CA LEU A 253 -7.28 -5.08 5.22
C LEU A 253 -6.57 -3.83 5.73
N PRO A 254 -5.24 -3.71 5.60
CA PRO A 254 -4.52 -2.49 5.97
C PRO A 254 -4.87 -1.38 4.98
N ILE A 255 -6.02 -0.75 5.19
CA ILE A 255 -6.46 0.45 4.50
C ILE A 255 -5.85 1.61 5.27
N ALA A 256 -5.23 2.56 4.56
CA ALA A 256 -4.79 3.81 5.15
C ALA A 256 -5.75 4.92 4.68
N PRO A 257 -6.88 5.17 5.37
CA PRO A 257 -7.85 6.16 4.93
C PRO A 257 -7.18 7.50 4.66
N ARG A 258 -6.24 7.90 5.53
CA ARG A 258 -5.53 9.18 5.42
C ARG A 258 -4.66 9.34 4.16
N GLN A 259 -4.23 8.25 3.53
CA GLN A 259 -3.39 8.29 2.33
C GLN A 259 -4.22 8.29 1.02
N GLY A 260 -5.55 8.30 1.13
CA GLY A 260 -6.45 8.32 -0.03
C GLY A 260 -6.33 9.60 -0.87
N GLY A 261 -6.45 9.46 -2.19
CA GLY A 261 -6.46 10.56 -3.16
C GLY A 261 -7.76 11.35 -3.22
N TYR A 262 -8.36 11.72 -2.07
CA TYR A 262 -9.68 12.37 -2.02
C TYR A 262 -9.71 13.71 -2.76
N ALA A 263 -8.64 14.50 -2.69
CA ALA A 263 -8.53 15.75 -3.43
C ALA A 263 -8.58 15.51 -4.94
N ALA A 264 -7.84 14.50 -5.43
CA ALA A 264 -7.87 14.12 -6.83
C ALA A 264 -9.25 13.59 -7.24
N ALA A 265 -9.90 12.77 -6.40
CA ALA A 265 -11.25 12.28 -6.63
C ALA A 265 -12.27 13.43 -6.71
N LEU A 266 -12.18 14.41 -5.82
CA LEU A 266 -13.07 15.58 -5.80
C LEU A 266 -12.90 16.44 -7.06
N VAL A 267 -11.65 16.73 -7.44
CA VAL A 267 -11.34 17.48 -8.66
C VAL A 267 -11.80 16.72 -9.90
N LEU A 268 -11.46 15.44 -10.04
CA LEU A 268 -11.81 14.63 -11.20
C LEU A 268 -13.32 14.45 -11.35
N THR A 269 -14.04 14.21 -10.26
CA THR A 269 -15.51 14.06 -10.27
C THR A 269 -16.19 15.37 -10.66
N THR A 270 -15.73 16.48 -10.08
CA THR A 270 -16.29 17.81 -10.37
C THR A 270 -16.01 18.20 -11.83
N LEU A 271 -14.78 18.02 -12.31
CA LEU A 271 -14.44 18.25 -13.72
C LEU A 271 -15.22 17.34 -14.65
N GLY A 272 -15.35 16.06 -14.32
CA GLY A 272 -16.15 15.09 -15.09
C GLY A 272 -17.60 15.53 -15.22
N ALA A 273 -18.23 15.99 -14.14
CA ALA A 273 -19.60 16.50 -14.16
C ALA A 273 -19.75 17.79 -14.99
N VAL A 274 -18.77 18.71 -14.90
CA VAL A 274 -18.75 19.92 -15.75
C VAL A 274 -18.60 19.55 -17.22
N ILE A 275 -17.68 18.65 -17.57
CA ILE A 275 -17.50 18.17 -18.95
C ILE A 275 -18.79 17.51 -19.46
N ALA A 276 -19.43 16.68 -18.65
CA ALA A 276 -20.70 16.03 -18.96
C ALA A 276 -21.82 17.05 -19.25
N SER A 277 -21.81 18.19 -18.56
CA SER A 277 -22.82 19.24 -18.73
C SER A 277 -22.70 20.03 -20.03
N ILE A 278 -21.54 20.01 -20.70
CA ILE A 278 -21.30 20.78 -21.93
C ILE A 278 -22.25 20.35 -23.06
N LEU A 279 -22.47 19.05 -23.23
CA LEU A 279 -23.34 18.50 -24.28
C LEU A 279 -24.80 18.99 -24.15
N PRO A 280 -25.49 18.77 -23.01
CA PRO A 280 -26.84 19.30 -22.80
C PRO A 280 -26.89 20.83 -22.80
N ALA A 281 -25.90 21.52 -22.22
CA ALA A 281 -25.87 22.98 -22.20
C ALA A 281 -25.85 23.56 -23.63
N ARG A 282 -25.04 22.97 -24.53
CA ARG A 282 -25.01 23.36 -25.94
C ARG A 282 -26.33 23.06 -26.66
N SER A 283 -26.91 21.88 -26.42
CA SER A 283 -28.20 21.52 -27.00
C SER A 283 -29.32 22.48 -26.55
N ALA A 284 -29.37 22.83 -25.27
CA ALA A 284 -30.36 23.75 -24.71
C ALA A 284 -30.20 25.19 -25.22
N SER A 285 -28.97 25.67 -25.38
CA SER A 285 -28.70 27.03 -25.88
C SER A 285 -29.16 27.27 -27.33
N LYS A 286 -29.33 26.19 -28.11
CA LYS A 286 -29.72 26.23 -29.52
C LYS A 286 -31.22 26.04 -29.77
N ILE A 287 -32.05 25.89 -28.73
CA ILE A 287 -33.49 25.71 -28.89
C ILE A 287 -34.10 26.95 -29.54
N ASP A 288 -34.85 26.76 -30.63
CA ASP A 288 -35.53 27.86 -31.33
C ASP A 288 -36.80 28.30 -30.60
N PRO A 289 -37.04 29.61 -30.40
CA PRO A 289 -38.18 30.10 -29.61
C PRO A 289 -39.54 29.71 -30.20
N LEU A 290 -39.63 29.62 -31.53
CA LEU A 290 -40.85 29.29 -32.26
C LEU A 290 -41.26 27.82 -32.10
N GLU A 291 -40.31 26.89 -32.08
CA GLU A 291 -40.59 25.45 -31.84
C GLU A 291 -40.94 25.17 -30.37
N ALA A 292 -40.38 25.93 -29.43
CA ALA A 292 -40.57 25.72 -28.00
C ALA A 292 -41.96 26.15 -27.47
N ILE A 293 -42.69 26.99 -28.20
CA ILE A 293 -44.03 27.50 -27.82
C ILE A 293 -45.16 26.66 -28.46
N GLN A 294 -44.86 25.93 -29.53
CA GLN A 294 -45.84 25.07 -30.23
C GLN A 294 -45.94 23.64 -29.65
N GLN A 295 -45.14 23.30 -28.65
CA GLN A 295 -45.15 22.02 -27.92
C GLN A 295 -45.49 22.23 -26.44
#